data_AF-A0A3D3SW94-F1
#
_entry.id   AF-A0A3D3SW94-F1
#
_cell.length_a   1.000
_cell.length_b   1.000
_cell.length_c   1.000
_cell.angle_alpha   90.00
_cell.angle_beta   90.00
_cell.angle_gamma   90.00
#
_symmetry.space_group_name_H-M   'P 1'
#
loop_
_entity.id
_entity.type
_entity.pdbx_description
1 polymer ?
#
loop_
_entity_poly.entity_id
_entity_poly.type
_entity_poly.pdbx_seq_one_letter_code
_entity_poly.pdbx_strand_id
1 'polypeptide(L)'
;MGSDWTRIEMEEDASPESQLLAFTLLLRGALKAKSQGILAVDLPRQVYQSITPDTFRSIFSDLLLERDPSIEARLQIRVVDGPVFGYGRRASEDR
;
A
#
# COMPACT_ATOMS: atom_id res chain seq x y z
N MET A 1 0.54 -1.59 -23.52
CA MET A 1 0.00 -2.23 -22.30
C MET A 1 0.51 -1.42 -21.12
N GLY A 2 -0.18 -0.35 -20.76
CA GLY A 2 0.19 0.42 -19.57
C GLY A 2 -0.39 -0.29 -18.36
N SER A 3 0.44 -0.97 -17.59
CA SER A 3 0.03 -1.47 -16.28
C SER A 3 -0.24 -0.27 -15.37
N ASP A 4 -1.44 -0.18 -14.78
CA ASP A 4 -1.89 0.83 -13.79
C ASP A 4 -1.11 0.72 -12.45
N TRP A 5 0.21 0.57 -12.54
CA TRP A 5 1.10 0.29 -11.42
C TRP A 5 1.93 1.52 -11.10
N THR A 6 1.77 2.04 -9.89
CA THR A 6 2.56 3.14 -9.34
C THR A 6 3.68 2.56 -8.49
N ARG A 7 4.91 3.04 -8.70
CA ARG A 7 6.10 2.69 -7.93
C ARG A 7 6.59 3.93 -7.20
N ILE A 8 6.93 3.80 -5.93
CA ILE A 8 7.39 4.90 -5.09
C ILE A 8 8.66 4.44 -4.37
N GLU A 9 9.76 5.13 -4.67
CA GLU A 9 11.00 5.05 -3.91
C GLU A 9 10.94 6.06 -2.77
N MET A 10 11.18 5.59 -1.55
CA MET A 10 11.25 6.44 -0.37
C MET A 10 12.70 6.77 -0.06
N GLU A 11 12.93 7.90 0.59
CA GLU A 11 14.26 8.29 1.05
C GLU A 11 14.82 7.24 2.02
N GLU A 12 16.05 6.80 1.77
CA GLU A 12 16.70 5.72 2.53
C GLU A 12 16.94 6.10 4.01
N ASP A 13 17.03 7.40 4.31
CA ASP A 13 17.27 7.92 5.66
C ASP A 13 16.00 8.01 6.53
N ALA A 14 14.81 7.83 5.95
CA ALA A 14 13.55 7.88 6.69
C ALA A 14 13.32 6.61 7.51
N SER A 15 12.75 6.74 8.72
CA SER A 15 12.40 5.57 9.53
C SER A 15 11.34 4.69 8.82
N PRO A 16 11.30 3.37 9.09
CA PRO A 16 10.29 2.48 8.51
C PRO A 16 8.86 2.98 8.69
N GLU A 17 8.52 3.48 9.87
CA GLU A 17 7.20 4.04 10.18
C GLU A 17 6.90 5.29 9.33
N SER A 18 7.90 6.15 9.16
CA SER A 18 7.78 7.37 8.34
C SER A 18 7.57 7.03 6.87
N GLN A 19 8.31 6.04 6.36
CA GLN A 19 8.14 5.53 4.99
C GLN A 19 6.75 4.91 4.80
N LEU A 20 6.29 4.07 5.74
CA LEU A 20 4.95 3.48 5.70
C LEU A 20 3.86 4.55 5.75
N LEU A 21 3.98 5.55 6.62
CA LEU A 21 3.03 6.65 6.72
C LEU A 21 2.95 7.45 5.42
N ALA A 22 4.11 7.86 4.88
CA ALA A 22 4.17 8.60 3.62
C ALA A 22 3.50 7.82 2.48
N PHE A 23 3.81 6.53 2.37
CA PHE A 23 3.17 5.64 1.41
C PHE A 23 1.66 5.56 1.59
N THR A 24 1.17 5.34 2.82
CA THR A 24 -0.26 5.24 3.10
C THR A 24 -0.99 6.52 2.75
N LEU A 25 -0.43 7.70 3.03
CA LEU A 25 -1.05 8.98 2.71
C LEU A 25 -1.19 9.17 1.18
N LEU A 26 -0.17 8.77 0.41
CA LEU A 26 -0.24 8.78 -1.06
C LEU A 26 -1.31 7.81 -1.57
N LEU A 27 -1.32 6.57 -1.07
CA LEU A 27 -2.30 5.56 -1.43
C LEU A 27 -3.73 6.01 -1.12
N ARG A 28 -3.95 6.56 0.07
CA ARG A 28 -5.21 7.14 0.51
C ARG A 28 -5.70 8.26 -0.42
N GLY A 29 -4.77 9.09 -0.90
CA GLY A 29 -5.05 10.12 -1.91
C GLY A 29 -5.55 9.53 -3.22
N ALA A 30 -4.96 8.41 -3.67
CA ALA A 30 -5.34 7.71 -4.90
C ALA A 30 -6.70 7.00 -4.81
N LEU A 31 -7.13 6.56 -3.62
CA LEU A 31 -8.40 5.84 -3.41
C LEU A 31 -9.67 6.64 -3.80
N LYS A 32 -9.60 7.96 -3.98
CA LYS A 32 -10.79 8.80 -4.30
C LYS A 32 -11.44 8.45 -5.64
N ALA A 33 -10.72 7.86 -6.59
CA ALA A 33 -11.22 7.58 -7.92
C ALA A 33 -11.91 6.22 -7.99
N LYS A 34 -13.22 6.14 -7.64
CA LYS A 34 -14.16 4.99 -7.82
C LYS A 34 -13.44 3.68 -8.18
N SER A 35 -12.63 3.16 -7.26
CA SER A 35 -11.77 2.03 -7.59
C SER A 35 -12.59 0.77 -7.45
N GLN A 36 -13.22 0.34 -8.54
CA GLN A 36 -13.75 -1.00 -8.66
C GLN A 36 -12.57 -1.96 -8.86
N GLY A 37 -12.53 -3.05 -8.08
CA GLY A 37 -11.50 -4.07 -8.17
C GLY A 37 -10.59 -4.19 -6.94
N ILE A 38 -9.71 -5.19 -6.99
CA ILE A 38 -8.70 -5.49 -5.98
C ILE A 38 -7.56 -4.48 -6.13
N LEU A 39 -7.23 -3.81 -5.03
CA LEU A 39 -6.05 -2.97 -4.90
C LEU A 39 -4.90 -3.86 -4.42
N ALA A 40 -3.88 -4.02 -5.25
CA ALA A 40 -2.65 -4.69 -4.86
C ALA A 40 -1.61 -3.67 -4.40
N VAL A 41 -0.90 -4.00 -3.33
CA VAL A 41 0.14 -3.18 -2.70
C VAL A 41 1.40 -4.02 -2.53
N ASP A 42 2.54 -3.45 -2.92
CA ASP A 42 3.86 -3.99 -2.63
C ASP A 42 4.48 -3.19 -1.49
N LEU A 43 4.78 -3.88 -0.39
CA LEU A 43 5.49 -3.35 0.76
C LEU A 43 6.91 -3.90 0.80
N PRO A 44 7.95 -3.05 0.90
CA PRO A 44 9.31 -3.49 1.15
C PRO A 44 9.40 -4.38 2.38
N ARG A 45 10.06 -5.54 2.24
CA ARG A 45 10.26 -6.50 3.34
C ARG A 45 10.90 -5.86 4.57
N GLN A 46 11.89 -5.01 4.36
CA GLN A 46 12.60 -4.34 5.45
C GLN A 46 11.64 -3.49 6.30
N VAL A 47 10.80 -2.68 5.64
CA VAL A 47 9.79 -1.86 6.33
C VAL A 47 8.76 -2.74 7.04
N TYR A 48 8.22 -3.75 6.37
CA TYR A 48 7.21 -4.64 6.95
C TYR A 48 7.72 -5.40 8.19
N GLN A 49 8.97 -5.85 8.19
CA GLN A 49 9.57 -6.59 9.30
C GLN A 49 10.03 -5.69 10.46
N SER A 50 10.31 -4.42 10.20
CA SER A 50 10.76 -3.47 11.22
C SER A 50 9.62 -2.83 12.03
N ILE A 51 8.37 -3.00 11.63
CA ILE A 51 7.20 -2.36 12.24
C ILE A 51 6.39 -3.39 13.03
N THR A 52 5.94 -3.02 14.24
CA THR A 52 5.07 -3.88 15.04
C THR A 52 3.68 -4.03 14.39
N PRO A 53 2.94 -5.13 14.62
CA PRO A 53 1.59 -5.29 14.08
C PRO A 53 0.62 -4.15 14.45
N ASP A 54 0.71 -3.63 15.67
CA ASP A 54 -0.15 -2.54 16.15
C ASP A 54 0.18 -1.22 15.44
N THR A 55 1.46 -0.90 15.27
CA THR A 55 1.91 0.27 14.51
C THR A 55 1.51 0.14 13.04
N PHE A 56 1.68 -1.05 12.45
CA PHE A 56 1.28 -1.30 11.07
C PHE A 56 -0.22 -1.05 10.88
N ARG A 57 -1.06 -1.61 11.76
CA ARG A 57 -2.52 -1.41 11.71
C ARG A 57 -2.90 0.06 11.82
N SER A 58 -2.32 0.77 12.78
CA SER A 58 -2.62 2.19 13.02
C SER A 58 -2.23 3.08 11.84
N ILE A 59 -1.07 2.82 11.22
CA ILE A 59 -0.58 3.63 10.10
C ILE A 59 -1.23 3.22 8.78
N PHE A 60 -1.37 1.93 8.51
CA PHE A 60 -1.78 1.43 7.20
C PHE A 60 -3.28 1.16 7.13
N SER A 61 -3.81 0.29 7.98
CA SER A 61 -5.22 -0.13 7.90
C SER A 61 -6.18 0.99 8.28
N ASP A 62 -5.99 1.61 9.44
CA ASP A 62 -6.95 2.58 9.99
C ASP A 62 -7.07 3.81 9.08
N LEU A 63 -5.94 4.34 8.58
CA LEU A 63 -5.95 5.49 7.66
C LEU A 63 -6.63 5.20 6.31
N LEU A 64 -6.51 3.97 5.79
CA LEU A 64 -7.18 3.58 4.55
C LEU A 64 -8.68 3.33 4.79
N LEU A 65 -9.04 2.71 5.92
CA LEU A 65 -10.44 2.48 6.34
C LEU A 65 -11.22 3.78 6.54
N GLU A 66 -10.61 4.80 7.13
CA GLU A 66 -11.21 6.14 7.23
C GLU A 66 -11.63 6.71 5.88
N ARG A 67 -10.89 6.35 4.81
CA ARG A 67 -11.14 6.83 3.46
C ARG A 67 -12.14 5.97 2.71
N ASP A 68 -12.03 4.67 2.86
CA ASP A 68 -12.87 3.66 2.22
C ASP A 68 -13.05 2.47 3.17
N PRO A 69 -14.16 2.42 3.93
CA PRO A 69 -14.41 1.34 4.89
C PRO A 69 -14.48 -0.06 4.27
N SER A 70 -14.65 -0.15 2.94
CA SER A 70 -14.70 -1.42 2.21
C SER A 70 -13.34 -1.89 1.69
N ILE A 71 -12.27 -1.13 1.95
CA ILE A 71 -10.96 -1.37 1.33
C ILE A 71 -10.32 -2.67 1.77
N GLU A 72 -10.49 -3.08 3.04
CA GLU A 72 -9.89 -4.31 3.57
C GLU A 72 -10.30 -5.55 2.77
N ALA A 73 -11.57 -5.64 2.35
CA ALA A 73 -12.08 -6.75 1.55
C ALA A 73 -11.48 -6.80 0.13
N ARG A 74 -10.80 -5.74 -0.31
CA ARG A 74 -10.26 -5.57 -1.67
C ARG A 74 -8.77 -5.30 -1.67
N LEU A 75 -8.10 -5.33 -0.51
CA LEU A 75 -6.70 -5.03 -0.37
C LEU A 75 -5.89 -6.33 -0.42
N GLN A 76 -4.91 -6.39 -1.31
CA GLN A 76 -3.95 -7.48 -1.38
C GLN A 76 -2.56 -6.93 -1.11
N ILE A 77 -1.96 -7.31 0.00
CA ILE A 77 -0.60 -6.89 0.38
C ILE A 77 0.37 -7.99 -0.05
N ARG A 78 1.43 -7.60 -0.75
CA ARG A 78 2.58 -8.45 -1.07
C ARG A 78 3.82 -7.86 -0.41
N VAL A 79 4.56 -8.71 0.28
CA VAL A 79 5.87 -8.35 0.80
C VAL A 79 6.89 -8.63 -0.29
N VAL A 80 7.62 -7.60 -0.72
CA VAL A 80 8.58 -7.69 -1.83
C VAL A 80 10.00 -7.43 -1.36
N ASP A 81 10.96 -7.97 -2.10
CA ASP A 81 12.38 -7.67 -1.91
C ASP A 81 12.74 -6.35 -2.63
N GLY A 82 13.55 -5.52 -2.00
CA GLY A 82 13.94 -4.19 -2.49
C GLY A 82 13.24 -3.02 -1.78
N PRO A 83 13.67 -1.76 -2.05
CA PRO A 83 13.24 -0.58 -1.30
C PRO A 83 11.95 0.08 -1.84
N VAL A 84 11.36 -0.48 -2.90
CA VAL A 84 10.32 0.19 -3.68
C VAL A 84 8.94 -0.19 -3.17
N PHE A 85 8.17 0.80 -2.73
CA PHE A 85 6.74 0.64 -2.52
C PHE A 85 6.00 0.62 -3.84
N GLY A 86 4.90 -0.14 -3.90
CA GLY A 86 4.08 -0.20 -5.10
C GLY A 86 2.61 -0.25 -4.78
N TYR A 87 1.78 0.31 -5.66
CA TYR A 87 0.36 0.01 -5.65
C TYR A 87 -0.21 0.07 -7.06
N GLY A 88 -1.25 -0.71 -7.29
CA GLY A 88 -1.96 -0.67 -8.55
C GLY A 88 -3.20 -1.54 -8.51
N ARG A 89 -3.98 -1.45 -9.59
CA ARG A 89 -5.06 -2.40 -9.78
C ARG A 89 -4.46 -3.68 -10.33
N ARG A 90 -4.71 -4.78 -9.64
CA ARG A 90 -4.48 -6.07 -10.26
C ARG A 90 -5.61 -6.24 -11.27
N ALA A 91 -5.28 -6.59 -12.52
CA ALA A 91 -6.29 -7.22 -13.36
C ALA A 91 -6.84 -8.38 -12.54
N SER A 92 -8.15 -8.42 -12.32
CA SER A 92 -8.79 -9.63 -11.84
C SER A 92 -8.32 -10.69 -12.81
N GLU A 93 -7.39 -11.57 -12.40
CA GLU A 93 -6.93 -12.60 -13.30
C GLU A 93 -8.17 -13.34 -13.78
N ASP A 94 -8.28 -13.41 -15.11
CA ASP A 94 -9.24 -14.19 -15.85
C ASP A 94 -9.49 -15.55 -15.16
N ARG A 95 -10.79 -15.85 -14.99
CA ARG A 95 -11.40 -17.19 -14.82
C ARG A 95 -11.29 -17.91 -13.48
#